data_AF-A0A031IK34-F1
#
_entry.id   AF-A0A031IK34-F1
#
_cell.length_a   1.000
_cell.length_b   1.000
_cell.length_c   1.000
_cell.angle_alpha   90.00
_cell.angle_beta   90.00
_cell.angle_gamma   90.00
#
_symmetry.space_group_name_H-M   'P 1'
#
loop_
_entity.id
_entity.type
_entity.pdbx_description
1 polymer ?
#
loop_
_entity_poly.entity_id
_entity_poly.type
_entity_poly.pdbx_seq_one_letter_code
_entity_poly.pdbx_strand_id
1 'polypeptide(L)'
;MRIVKVDRLIVALSIFSGLLVSLGRSTQIYPQQISGNGNLGFLPLLLLLLLFPIGIVLMLKWIREAQLRFLSLIGLSTSTTIYLVCGILYQIEQFSQYQVLVKQQVIADRGTIDGDYLTSITSMPSPYMNSQYFNGNTFLIYWASILLMASLIAWWTREEWQMSESD
;
A
#
# COMPACT_ATOMS: atom_id res chain seq x y z
N MET A 1 28.90 3.28 -10.09
CA MET A 1 28.74 3.79 -8.71
C MET A 1 27.38 4.44 -8.43
N ARG A 2 26.64 4.97 -9.43
CA ARG A 2 25.27 5.54 -9.26
C ARG A 2 24.18 4.50 -9.00
N ILE A 3 24.16 3.40 -9.76
CA ILE A 3 23.17 2.30 -9.63
C ILE A 3 23.08 1.78 -8.18
N VAL A 4 24.25 1.48 -7.59
CA VAL A 4 24.36 1.01 -6.18
C VAL A 4 23.77 2.01 -5.16
N LYS A 5 23.69 3.31 -5.49
CA LYS A 5 23.06 4.32 -4.61
C LYS A 5 21.54 4.30 -4.74
N VAL A 6 21.00 4.17 -5.95
CA VAL A 6 19.54 4.11 -6.19
C VAL A 6 18.94 2.83 -5.60
N ASP A 7 19.59 1.69 -5.80
CA ASP A 7 19.16 0.40 -5.22
C ASP A 7 19.03 0.47 -3.70
N ARG A 8 20.03 1.05 -3.03
CA ARG A 8 20.03 1.23 -1.56
C ARG A 8 18.90 2.13 -1.10
N LEU A 9 18.59 3.19 -1.85
CA LEU A 9 17.49 4.10 -1.53
C LEU A 9 16.13 3.42 -1.70
N ILE A 10 15.95 2.61 -2.75
CA ILE A 10 14.73 1.81 -2.96
C ILE A 10 14.58 0.80 -1.83
N VAL A 11 15.64 0.07 -1.48
CA VAL A 11 15.61 -0.89 -0.36
C VAL A 11 15.29 -0.19 0.96
N ALA A 12 15.92 0.95 1.26
CA ALA A 12 15.64 1.74 2.45
C ALA A 12 14.18 2.23 2.48
N LEU A 13 13.65 2.69 1.35
CA LEU A 13 12.26 3.10 1.21
C LEU A 13 11.29 1.92 1.40
N SER A 14 11.60 0.74 0.87
CA SER A 14 10.83 -0.49 1.07
C SER A 14 10.79 -0.91 2.53
N ILE A 15 11.93 -0.86 3.22
CA ILE A 15 12.00 -1.15 4.66
C ILE A 15 11.19 -0.11 5.44
N PHE A 16 11.39 1.18 5.16
CA PHE A 16 10.70 2.25 5.87
C PHE A 16 9.18 2.22 5.66
N SER A 17 8.71 2.02 4.42
CA SER A 17 7.28 1.84 4.14
C SER A 17 6.72 0.58 4.79
N GLY A 18 7.48 -0.52 4.83
CA GLY A 18 7.09 -1.73 5.57
C GLY A 18 6.96 -1.50 7.07
N LEU A 19 7.85 -0.70 7.66
CA LEU A 19 7.76 -0.26 9.06
C LEU A 19 6.50 0.60 9.29
N LEU A 20 6.18 1.53 8.39
CA LEU A 20 4.96 2.34 8.48
C LEU A 20 3.69 1.48 8.41
N VAL A 21 3.66 0.46 7.54
CA VAL A 21 2.55 -0.51 7.50
C VAL A 21 2.46 -1.28 8.82
N SER A 22 3.59 -1.75 9.35
CA SER A 22 3.63 -2.43 10.65
C SER A 22 3.12 -1.54 11.79
N LEU A 23 3.53 -0.26 11.80
CA LEU A 23 3.04 0.74 12.76
C LEU A 23 1.54 1.01 12.59
N GLY A 24 1.04 1.15 11.36
CA GLY A 24 -0.39 1.29 11.11
C GLY A 24 -1.18 0.10 11.63
N ARG A 25 -0.68 -1.12 11.44
CA ARG A 25 -1.28 -2.34 11.98
C ARG A 25 -1.26 -2.37 13.52
N SER A 26 -0.17 -1.94 14.15
CA SER A 26 -0.05 -1.96 15.62
C SER A 26 -0.94 -0.94 16.32
N THR A 27 -1.42 0.09 15.61
CA THR A 27 -2.43 1.03 16.13
C THR A 27 -3.85 0.46 16.14
N GLN A 28 -4.04 -0.81 15.75
CA GLN A 28 -5.35 -1.45 15.85
C GLN A 28 -5.82 -1.52 17.30
N ILE A 29 -7.07 -1.15 17.51
CA ILE A 29 -7.76 -1.28 18.78
C ILE A 29 -8.60 -2.55 18.79
N TYR A 30 -8.53 -3.29 19.89
CA TYR A 30 -9.35 -4.49 20.10
C TYR A 30 -10.69 -4.14 20.76
N PRO A 31 -11.75 -4.93 20.57
CA PRO A 31 -13.10 -4.70 21.15
C PRO A 31 -13.11 -4.38 22.66
N GLN A 32 -12.16 -4.96 23.39
CA GLN A 32 -11.98 -4.81 24.83
C GLN A 32 -11.35 -3.47 25.25
N GLN A 33 -10.85 -2.69 24.30
CA GLN A 33 -10.15 -1.44 24.53
C GLN A 33 -10.98 -0.26 24.01
N ILE A 34 -11.04 0.82 24.80
CA ILE A 34 -11.63 2.10 24.40
C ILE A 34 -10.48 3.00 23.95
N SER A 35 -10.53 3.49 22.70
CA SER A 35 -9.59 4.50 22.23
C SER A 35 -10.14 5.90 22.49
N GLY A 36 -9.46 6.66 23.35
CA GLY A 36 -9.73 8.08 23.54
C GLY A 36 -9.12 8.99 22.47
N ASN A 37 -8.20 8.48 21.64
CA ASN A 37 -7.38 9.29 20.72
C ASN A 37 -7.76 9.11 19.24
N GLY A 38 -8.90 8.49 18.94
CA GLY A 38 -9.33 8.21 17.56
C GLY A 38 -8.45 7.15 16.87
N ASN A 39 -8.40 7.20 15.53
CA ASN A 39 -7.62 6.25 14.73
C ASN A 39 -6.19 6.76 14.48
N LEU A 40 -5.23 6.31 15.29
CA LEU A 40 -3.81 6.66 15.12
C LEU A 40 -3.19 6.12 13.83
N GLY A 41 -3.83 5.15 13.17
CA GLY A 41 -3.42 4.60 11.88
C GLY A 41 -3.41 5.62 10.73
N PHE A 42 -4.09 6.76 10.89
CA PHE A 42 -4.02 7.84 9.90
C PHE A 42 -2.63 8.42 9.70
N LEU A 43 -1.82 8.47 10.76
CA LEU A 43 -0.48 9.04 10.70
C LEU A 43 0.44 8.24 9.75
N PRO A 44 0.60 6.91 9.91
CA PRO A 44 1.35 6.11 8.95
C PRO A 44 0.72 6.10 7.54
N LEU A 45 -0.62 6.18 7.41
CA LEU A 45 -1.27 6.30 6.10
C LEU A 45 -0.84 7.57 5.36
N LEU A 46 -0.84 8.71 6.06
CA LEU A 46 -0.46 10.01 5.48
C LEU A 46 1.01 10.03 5.10
N LEU A 47 1.88 9.43 5.92
CA LEU A 47 3.30 9.28 5.59
C LEU A 47 3.50 8.40 4.36
N LEU A 48 2.79 7.27 4.24
CA LEU A 48 2.85 6.41 3.05
C LEU A 48 2.37 7.18 1.80
N LEU A 49 1.31 7.98 1.91
CA LEU A 49 0.83 8.81 0.81
C LEU A 49 1.90 9.82 0.35
N LEU A 50 2.63 10.42 1.29
CA LEU A 50 3.72 11.36 0.99
C LEU A 50 4.95 10.66 0.38
N LEU A 51 5.22 9.42 0.77
CA LEU A 51 6.31 8.61 0.20
C LEU A 51 5.99 8.05 -1.18
N PHE A 52 4.72 7.94 -1.54
CA PHE A 52 4.27 7.37 -2.82
C PHE A 52 4.92 8.04 -4.05
N PRO A 53 4.88 9.38 -4.24
CA PRO A 53 5.54 10.02 -5.37
C PRO A 53 7.06 9.86 -5.34
N ILE A 54 7.67 9.84 -4.15
CA ILE A 54 9.12 9.62 -4.00
C ILE A 54 9.49 8.21 -4.50
N GLY A 55 8.67 7.21 -4.16
CA GLY A 55 8.80 5.84 -4.65
C GLY A 55 8.72 5.75 -6.17
N ILE A 56 7.75 6.45 -6.79
CA ILE A 56 7.60 6.50 -8.25
C ILE A 56 8.87 7.06 -8.90
N VAL A 57 9.39 8.19 -8.40
CA VAL A 57 10.59 8.82 -8.96
C VAL A 57 11.83 7.93 -8.83
N LEU A 58 12.03 7.29 -7.67
CA LEU A 58 13.15 6.37 -7.48
C LEU A 58 13.04 5.15 -8.38
N MET A 59 11.84 4.57 -8.50
CA MET A 59 11.62 3.41 -9.34
C MET A 59 11.76 3.74 -10.83
N LEU A 60 11.32 4.93 -11.25
CA LEU A 60 11.53 5.43 -12.61
C LEU A 60 13.02 5.59 -12.92
N LYS A 61 13.81 6.18 -12.00
CA LYS A 61 15.26 6.29 -12.15
C LYS A 61 15.90 4.91 -12.27
N TRP A 62 15.50 3.97 -11.43
CA TRP A 62 16.00 2.61 -11.48
C TRP A 62 15.68 1.91 -12.80
N ILE A 63 14.43 2.00 -13.29
CA ILE A 63 14.01 1.45 -14.58
C ILE A 63 14.86 2.00 -15.72
N ARG A 64 15.13 3.32 -15.72
CA ARG A 64 15.94 3.98 -16.74
C ARG A 64 17.42 3.56 -16.66
N GLU A 65 18.00 3.55 -15.46
CA GLU A 65 19.39 3.12 -15.25
C GLU A 65 19.60 1.64 -15.58
N ALA A 66 18.60 0.79 -15.32
CA ALA A 66 18.61 -0.62 -15.69
C ALA A 66 18.39 -0.85 -17.20
N GLN A 67 18.12 0.20 -17.97
CA GLN A 67 17.87 0.16 -19.42
C GLN A 67 16.88 -0.94 -19.81
N LEU A 68 15.77 -1.06 -19.07
CA LEU A 68 14.79 -2.12 -19.31
C LEU A 68 14.25 -2.05 -20.74
N ARG A 69 14.29 -3.20 -21.42
CA ARG A 69 13.77 -3.32 -22.78
C ARG A 69 12.25 -3.12 -22.79
N PHE A 70 11.74 -2.67 -23.93
CA PHE A 70 10.31 -2.43 -24.14
C PHE A 70 9.42 -3.62 -23.75
N LEU A 71 9.78 -4.83 -24.20
CA LEU A 71 9.04 -6.05 -23.86
C LEU A 71 9.04 -6.32 -22.34
N SER A 72 10.14 -5.99 -21.65
CA SER A 72 10.23 -6.11 -20.20
C SER A 72 9.31 -5.13 -19.49
N LEU A 73 9.20 -3.88 -19.97
CA LEU A 73 8.28 -2.88 -19.43
C LEU A 73 6.81 -3.28 -19.62
N ILE A 74 6.46 -3.84 -20.78
CA ILE A 74 5.12 -4.39 -21.03
C ILE A 74 4.84 -5.54 -20.07
N GLY A 75 5.75 -6.51 -19.97
CA GLY A 75 5.60 -7.65 -19.07
C GLY A 75 5.40 -7.21 -17.62
N LEU A 76 6.24 -6.29 -17.16
CA LEU A 76 6.17 -5.71 -15.81
C LEU A 76 4.82 -5.01 -15.56
N SER A 77 4.36 -4.19 -16.50
CA SER A 77 3.09 -3.45 -16.40
C SER A 77 1.89 -4.41 -16.39
N THR A 78 1.90 -5.44 -17.23
CA THR A 78 0.83 -6.44 -17.28
C THR A 78 0.80 -7.27 -16.00
N SER A 79 1.93 -7.78 -15.54
CA SER A 79 2.01 -8.58 -14.30
C SER A 79 1.59 -7.76 -13.07
N THR A 80 2.02 -6.51 -12.97
CA THR A 80 1.62 -5.62 -11.87
C THR A 80 0.13 -5.27 -11.93
N THR A 81 -0.43 -5.05 -13.11
CA THR A 81 -1.87 -4.81 -13.29
C THR A 81 -2.70 -6.02 -12.83
N ILE A 82 -2.32 -7.23 -13.26
CA ILE A 82 -2.99 -8.47 -12.84
C ILE A 82 -2.92 -8.60 -11.31
N TYR A 83 -1.73 -8.37 -10.73
CA TYR A 83 -1.57 -8.42 -9.28
C TYR A 83 -2.43 -7.40 -8.55
N LEU A 84 -2.50 -6.15 -9.03
CA LEU A 84 -3.34 -5.12 -8.42
C LEU A 84 -4.81 -5.50 -8.43
N VAL A 85 -5.32 -5.99 -9.56
CA VAL A 85 -6.72 -6.43 -9.66
C VAL A 85 -6.98 -7.58 -8.68
N CYS A 86 -6.18 -8.63 -8.71
CA CYS A 86 -6.35 -9.78 -7.81
C CYS A 86 -6.18 -9.39 -6.33
N GLY A 87 -5.18 -8.58 -6.02
CA GLY A 87 -4.87 -8.12 -4.67
C GLY A 87 -5.98 -7.22 -4.10
N ILE A 88 -6.54 -6.32 -4.91
CA ILE A 88 -7.67 -5.46 -4.49
C ILE A 88 -8.92 -6.31 -4.24
N LEU A 89 -9.26 -7.23 -5.15
CA LEU A 89 -10.42 -8.12 -4.98
C LEU A 89 -10.26 -8.99 -3.72
N TYR A 90 -9.08 -9.56 -3.51
CA TYR A 90 -8.76 -10.29 -2.30
C TYR A 90 -8.90 -9.41 -1.05
N GLN A 91 -8.43 -8.17 -1.10
CA GLN A 91 -8.52 -7.24 0.03
C GLN A 91 -9.97 -6.87 0.38
N ILE A 92 -10.83 -6.69 -0.63
CA ILE A 92 -12.26 -6.40 -0.44
C ILE A 92 -12.94 -7.58 0.27
N GLU A 93 -12.68 -8.80 -0.19
CA GLU A 93 -13.23 -10.00 0.43
C GLU A 93 -12.75 -10.18 1.87
N GLN A 94 -11.44 -10.07 2.10
CA GLN A 94 -10.86 -10.15 3.45
C GLN A 94 -11.41 -9.06 4.38
N PHE A 95 -11.61 -7.85 3.87
CA PHE A 95 -12.20 -6.76 4.62
C PHE A 95 -13.63 -7.11 5.07
N SER A 96 -14.47 -7.59 4.14
CA SER A 96 -15.85 -8.02 4.43
C SER A 96 -15.90 -9.13 5.47
N GLN A 97 -15.10 -10.18 5.30
CA GLN A 97 -15.01 -11.28 6.26
C GLN A 97 -14.55 -10.80 7.64
N TYR A 98 -13.59 -9.89 7.69
CA TYR A 98 -13.10 -9.34 8.94
C TYR A 98 -14.12 -8.45 9.65
N GLN A 99 -14.94 -7.69 8.91
CA GLN A 99 -16.05 -6.93 9.50
C GLN A 99 -17.02 -7.86 10.25
N VAL A 100 -17.37 -9.01 9.66
CA VAL A 100 -18.24 -9.99 10.31
C VAL A 100 -17.60 -10.51 11.60
N LEU A 101 -16.30 -10.85 11.55
CA LEU A 101 -15.56 -11.34 12.71
C LEU A 101 -15.50 -10.31 13.84
N VAL A 102 -15.20 -9.04 13.54
CA VAL A 102 -15.17 -7.97 14.54
C VAL A 102 -16.55 -7.79 15.18
N LYS A 103 -17.63 -7.79 14.38
CA LYS A 103 -19.00 -7.69 14.91
C LYS A 103 -19.32 -8.83 15.87
N GLN A 104 -18.98 -10.07 15.50
CA GLN A 104 -19.20 -11.24 16.34
C GLN A 104 -18.42 -11.15 17.66
N GLN A 105 -17.16 -10.73 17.62
CA GLN A 105 -16.33 -10.57 18.83
C GLN A 105 -16.87 -9.49 19.76
N VAL A 106 -17.33 -8.36 19.22
CA VAL A 106 -17.89 -7.26 20.01
C VAL A 106 -19.19 -7.67 20.70
N ILE A 107 -20.08 -8.38 19.99
CA ILE A 107 -21.32 -8.91 20.57
C ILE A 107 -21.02 -9.94 21.67
N ALA A 108 -20.04 -10.82 21.44
CA ALA A 108 -19.66 -11.83 22.44
C ALA A 108 -19.08 -11.22 23.73
N ASP A 109 -18.32 -10.12 23.61
CA ASP A 109 -17.61 -9.49 24.73
C ASP A 109 -18.51 -8.53 25.54
N ARG A 110 -19.42 -7.81 24.88
CA ARG A 110 -20.23 -6.75 25.49
C ARG A 110 -21.74 -7.01 25.48
N GLY A 111 -22.19 -8.16 24.97
CA GLY A 111 -23.60 -8.52 24.86
C GLY A 111 -24.31 -7.82 23.69
N THR A 112 -25.62 -7.64 23.81
CA THR A 112 -26.44 -7.02 22.77
C THR A 112 -26.08 -5.55 22.62
N ILE A 113 -25.36 -5.21 21.55
CA ILE A 113 -25.00 -3.84 21.19
C ILE A 113 -25.82 -3.39 19.98
N ASP A 114 -26.15 -2.10 19.98
CA ASP A 114 -26.79 -1.41 18.87
C ASP A 114 -26.09 -1.69 17.52
N GLY A 115 -26.91 -1.98 16.49
CA GLY A 115 -26.44 -2.23 15.13
C GLY A 115 -25.74 -1.03 14.51
N ASP A 116 -26.12 0.18 14.92
CA ASP A 116 -25.50 1.42 14.46
C ASP A 116 -24.07 1.57 15.01
N TYR A 117 -23.85 1.20 16.27
CA TYR A 117 -22.51 1.14 16.85
C TYR A 117 -21.65 0.10 16.12
N LEU A 118 -22.16 -1.11 15.92
CA LEU A 118 -21.45 -2.17 15.19
C LEU A 118 -21.07 -1.77 13.76
N THR A 119 -21.92 -0.99 13.11
CA THR A 119 -21.64 -0.45 11.77
C THR A 119 -20.58 0.65 11.84
N SER A 120 -20.66 1.57 12.80
CA SER A 120 -19.66 2.64 12.97
C SER A 120 -18.25 2.09 13.21
N ILE A 121 -18.10 1.08 14.07
CA ILE A 121 -16.79 0.46 14.38
C ILE A 121 -16.27 -0.45 13.27
N THR A 122 -17.07 -0.78 12.26
CA THR A 122 -16.61 -1.57 11.11
C THR A 122 -16.59 -0.76 9.81
N SER A 123 -17.06 0.48 9.84
CA SER A 123 -17.01 1.41 8.71
C SER A 123 -15.62 2.03 8.53
N MET A 124 -15.29 2.44 7.29
CA MET A 124 -14.07 3.18 7.02
C MET A 124 -14.19 4.61 7.59
N PRO A 125 -13.20 5.14 8.34
CA PRO A 125 -11.90 4.57 8.73
C PRO A 125 -11.85 4.19 10.23
N SER A 126 -12.35 3.02 10.57
CA SER A 126 -12.36 2.53 11.95
C SER A 126 -11.01 1.98 12.41
N PRO A 127 -10.56 2.28 13.64
CA PRO A 127 -9.35 1.69 14.21
C PRO A 127 -9.43 0.17 14.43
N TYR A 128 -10.64 -0.39 14.56
CA TYR A 128 -10.84 -1.84 14.68
C TYR A 128 -10.48 -2.59 13.38
N MET A 129 -10.45 -1.86 12.26
CA MET A 129 -10.20 -2.40 10.93
C MET A 129 -8.76 -2.15 10.45
N ASN A 130 -7.89 -1.57 11.29
CA ASN A 130 -6.53 -1.19 10.89
C ASN A 130 -5.68 -2.35 10.38
N SER A 131 -5.83 -3.59 10.88
CA SER A 131 -5.13 -4.74 10.28
C SER A 131 -5.56 -5.06 8.85
N GLN A 132 -6.70 -4.57 8.39
CA GLN A 132 -7.14 -4.71 7.01
C GLN A 132 -6.65 -3.58 6.12
N TYR A 133 -6.46 -2.38 6.66
CA TYR A 133 -5.80 -1.28 5.94
C TYR A 133 -4.27 -1.43 5.90
N PHE A 134 -3.70 -2.10 6.90
CA PHE A 134 -2.27 -2.30 7.07
C PHE A 134 -1.94 -3.78 7.24
N ASN A 135 -1.73 -4.44 6.11
CA ASN A 135 -1.26 -5.83 6.02
C ASN A 135 -0.30 -6.04 4.85
N GLY A 136 0.22 -7.27 4.75
CA GLY A 136 1.14 -7.66 3.68
C GLY A 136 0.57 -7.46 2.28
N ASN A 137 -0.71 -7.78 2.05
CA ASN A 137 -1.35 -7.59 0.75
C ASN A 137 -1.45 -6.09 0.39
N THR A 138 -1.88 -5.23 1.31
CA THR A 138 -1.92 -3.77 1.09
C THR A 138 -0.53 -3.17 0.86
N PHE A 139 0.52 -3.69 1.52
CA PHE A 139 1.90 -3.28 1.29
C PHE A 139 2.37 -3.65 -0.13
N LEU A 140 2.04 -4.85 -0.59
CA LEU A 140 2.37 -5.29 -1.94
C LEU A 140 1.56 -4.53 -3.00
N ILE A 141 0.28 -4.23 -2.75
CA ILE A 141 -0.55 -3.36 -3.61
C ILE A 141 0.08 -1.97 -3.72
N TYR A 142 0.55 -1.40 -2.60
CA TYR A 142 1.23 -0.10 -2.59
C TYR A 142 2.47 -0.10 -3.48
N TRP A 143 3.36 -1.09 -3.34
CA TRP A 143 4.56 -1.20 -4.18
C TRP A 143 4.26 -1.56 -5.63
N ALA A 144 3.26 -2.41 -5.89
CA ALA A 144 2.82 -2.74 -7.24
C ALA A 144 2.26 -1.49 -7.96
N SER A 145 1.56 -0.62 -7.23
CA SER A 145 1.06 0.65 -7.76
C SER A 145 2.20 1.60 -8.13
N ILE A 146 3.22 1.74 -7.28
CA ILE A 146 4.44 2.51 -7.57
C ILE A 146 5.11 1.98 -8.84
N LEU A 147 5.29 0.66 -8.92
CA LEU A 147 5.97 -0.01 -10.02
C LEU A 147 5.22 0.16 -11.34
N LEU A 148 3.89 0.00 -11.33
CA LEU A 148 3.04 0.22 -12.49
C LEU A 148 3.15 1.67 -12.97
N MET A 149 2.99 2.65 -12.07
CA MET A 149 3.08 4.07 -12.43
C MET A 149 4.45 4.43 -12.99
N ALA A 150 5.53 3.97 -12.37
CA ALA A 150 6.88 4.19 -12.86
C ALA A 150 7.10 3.57 -14.25
N SER A 151 6.55 2.38 -14.49
CA SER A 151 6.64 1.69 -15.80
C SER A 151 5.87 2.42 -16.89
N LEU A 152 4.66 2.91 -16.58
CA LEU A 152 3.84 3.69 -17.51
C LEU A 152 4.51 5.03 -17.86
N ILE A 153 5.08 5.72 -16.87
CA ILE A 153 5.83 6.97 -17.11
C ILE A 153 7.09 6.70 -17.93
N ALA A 154 7.84 5.64 -17.62
CA ALA A 154 9.02 5.25 -18.38
C ALA A 154 8.68 4.96 -19.85
N TRP A 155 7.54 4.31 -20.10
CA TRP A 155 7.05 4.07 -21.43
C TRP A 155 6.64 5.37 -22.14
N TRP A 156 5.85 6.23 -21.49
CA TRP A 156 5.38 7.50 -22.06
C TRP A 156 6.53 8.45 -22.45
N THR A 157 7.58 8.51 -21.62
CA THR A 157 8.71 9.45 -21.77
C THR A 157 9.91 8.86 -22.52
N ARG A 158 9.72 7.75 -23.22
CA ARG A 158 10.83 6.99 -23.81
C ARG A 158 11.57 7.73 -24.93
N GLU A 159 10.83 8.43 -25.79
CA GLU A 159 11.41 9.14 -26.95
C GLU A 159 12.24 10.36 -26.53
N GLU A 160 11.74 11.14 -25.55
CA GLU A 160 12.45 12.29 -24.98
C GLU A 160 13.81 11.90 -24.37
N TRP A 161 13.87 10.72 -23.75
CA TRP A 161 15.09 10.24 -23.11
C TRP A 161 16.13 9.76 -24.12
N GLN A 162 15.71 9.05 -25.18
CA GLN A 162 16.62 8.59 -26.23
C GLN A 162 17.27 9.76 -26.99
N MET A 163 16.58 10.88 -27.15
CA MET A 163 17.16 12.08 -27.77
C MET A 163 18.16 12.81 -26.85
N SER A 164 17.98 12.74 -25.53
CA SER A 164 18.92 13.38 -24.58
C SER A 164 20.25 12.64 -24.39
N GLU A 165 20.34 11.36 -24.76
CA GLU A 165 21.58 10.58 -24.72
C GLU A 165 22.35 10.59 -26.05
N SER A 166 21.76 11.11 -27.13
CA SER A 166 22.39 11.21 -28.45
C SER A 166 23.14 12.52 -28.70
N ASP A 167 23.07 13.48 -27.78
CA ASP A 167 23.78 14.76 -27.77
C ASP A 167 24.96 14.75 -26.78
#